data_AF-A0A8H5JPH4-F1
#
_entry.id   AF-A0A8H5JPH4-F1
#
_cell.length_a   1.000
_cell.length_b   1.000
_cell.length_c   1.000
_cell.angle_alpha   90.00
_cell.angle_beta   90.00
_cell.angle_gamma   90.00
#
_symmetry.space_group_name_H-M   'P 1'
#
loop_
_entity.id
_entity.type
_entity.pdbx_description
1 polymer ?
#
loop_
_entity_poly.entity_id
_entity_poly.type
_entity_poly.pdbx_seq_one_letter_code
_entity_poly.pdbx_strand_id
1 'polypeptide(L)'
;MDQRIENEKPAPLKIIICGGGIAGFAAALLLREEHDVLVLESSSSNEELGAAITLSINATRLLRRSFTRVGFDKDLAHYVEAEKVGSKFTLLANYTVQATNASKFQELHWKDLSVLLEWPISAITQKYGEPWWYFSRKDVHAELKRAAPSEDGLGTTPRLETSAHVERADSKTGSVFLKSGESYKADLIIGADGIRSSSGNSVFGKLETSPEGLSAYRCMIRTEELRKNPQTQVLTESAKVLMDCYALVGDAAHAMGPHQGQGACQAIEDAEALRIVLSGASSEDVESRLKIYDELRLQRITRVMENTKKMAPQATDSKEFEFKSAQTYSDYHWGYKVAEEAVGLMRAHGLALKILNDETGEVGFE
;
A
#
# COMPACT_ATOMS: atom_id res chain seq x y z
N MET A 1 -30.66 -40.29 8.06
CA MET A 1 -30.31 -38.86 8.27
C MET A 1 -28.79 -38.75 8.32
N ASP A 2 -28.26 -37.53 8.28
CA ASP A 2 -26.83 -37.20 8.14
C ASP A 2 -26.27 -37.39 6.72
N GLN A 3 -26.91 -36.74 5.74
CA GLN A 3 -26.14 -36.08 4.71
C GLN A 3 -25.46 -34.87 5.37
N ARG A 4 -24.17 -35.00 5.71
CA ARG A 4 -23.34 -33.81 5.91
C ARG A 4 -23.20 -33.15 4.56
N ILE A 5 -23.85 -32.00 4.39
CA ILE A 5 -23.48 -31.08 3.33
C ILE A 5 -22.10 -30.58 3.72
N GLU A 6 -21.07 -31.06 3.03
CA GLU A 6 -19.80 -30.36 2.99
C GLU A 6 -20.10 -29.00 2.35
N ASN A 7 -19.85 -27.90 3.07
CA ASN A 7 -20.01 -26.56 2.51
C ASN A 7 -18.95 -26.39 1.42
N GLU A 8 -19.31 -26.72 0.18
CA GLU A 8 -18.47 -26.50 -1.00
C GLU A 8 -18.02 -25.03 -1.00
N LYS A 9 -16.71 -24.79 -1.07
CA LYS A 9 -16.17 -23.44 -1.10
C LYS A 9 -16.77 -22.71 -2.32
N PRO A 10 -17.34 -21.50 -2.16
CA PRO A 10 -18.02 -20.81 -3.25
C PRO A 10 -17.09 -20.62 -4.45
N ALA A 11 -17.66 -20.64 -5.65
CA ALA A 11 -16.90 -20.56 -6.88
C ALA A 11 -16.04 -19.28 -6.94
N PRO A 12 -14.79 -19.35 -7.44
CA PRO A 12 -13.91 -18.19 -7.57
C PRO A 12 -14.57 -16.99 -8.26
N LEU A 13 -14.52 -15.83 -7.60
CA LEU A 13 -14.93 -14.56 -8.18
C LEU A 13 -14.07 -14.23 -9.40
N LYS A 14 -14.67 -13.73 -10.48
CA LYS A 14 -13.92 -13.14 -11.60
C LYS A 14 -13.66 -11.68 -11.28
N ILE A 15 -12.41 -11.35 -11.01
CA ILE A 15 -11.98 -10.02 -10.57
C ILE A 15 -11.16 -9.36 -11.67
N ILE A 16 -11.57 -8.15 -12.09
CA ILE A 16 -10.78 -7.32 -13.01
C ILE A 16 -10.13 -6.17 -12.24
N ILE A 17 -8.83 -5.98 -12.44
CA ILE A 17 -8.03 -4.93 -11.83
C ILE A 17 -7.55 -3.98 -12.93
N CYS A 18 -8.07 -2.76 -12.92
CA CYS A 18 -7.74 -1.71 -13.89
C CYS A 18 -6.47 -0.96 -13.43
N GLY A 19 -5.30 -1.38 -13.88
CA GLY A 19 -4.00 -0.75 -13.59
C GLY A 19 -3.01 -1.66 -12.86
N GLY A 20 -1.79 -1.75 -13.38
CA GLY A 20 -0.63 -2.50 -12.86
C GLY A 20 0.32 -1.62 -12.06
N GLY A 21 -0.20 -0.78 -11.15
CA GLY A 21 0.62 -0.13 -10.12
C GLY A 21 1.00 -1.08 -8.98
N ILE A 22 1.74 -0.60 -7.97
CA ILE A 22 2.04 -1.38 -6.75
C ILE A 22 0.77 -1.98 -6.15
N ALA A 23 -0.29 -1.17 -6.04
CA ALA A 23 -1.55 -1.60 -5.44
C ALA A 23 -2.34 -2.60 -6.31
N GLY A 24 -2.33 -2.42 -7.63
CA GLY A 24 -2.99 -3.33 -8.56
C GLY A 24 -2.33 -4.72 -8.56
N PHE A 25 -0.99 -4.78 -8.61
CA PHE A 25 -0.28 -6.05 -8.48
C PHE A 25 -0.34 -6.62 -7.06
N ALA A 26 -0.37 -5.80 -6.00
CA ALA A 26 -0.57 -6.28 -4.63
C ALA A 26 -1.95 -6.92 -4.43
N ALA A 27 -3.01 -6.28 -4.91
CA ALA A 27 -4.36 -6.84 -4.91
C ALA A 27 -4.44 -8.12 -5.75
N ALA A 28 -3.85 -8.13 -6.96
CA ALA A 28 -3.81 -9.31 -7.81
C ALA A 28 -3.11 -10.50 -7.14
N LEU A 29 -1.94 -10.23 -6.55
CA LEU A 29 -1.09 -11.22 -5.91
C LEU A 29 -1.73 -11.82 -4.66
N LEU A 30 -2.54 -11.07 -3.90
CA LEU A 30 -3.25 -11.61 -2.75
C LEU A 30 -4.60 -12.26 -3.10
N LEU A 31 -5.39 -11.66 -4.00
CA LEU A 31 -6.75 -12.16 -4.32
C LEU A 31 -6.74 -13.48 -5.10
N ARG A 32 -5.63 -13.80 -5.79
CA ARG A 32 -5.42 -15.11 -6.43
C ARG A 32 -5.61 -16.31 -5.51
N GLU A 33 -5.45 -16.14 -4.20
CA GLU A 33 -5.58 -17.20 -3.19
C GLU A 33 -6.95 -17.89 -3.28
N GLU A 34 -8.01 -17.16 -3.67
CA GLU A 34 -9.37 -17.70 -3.77
C GLU A 34 -10.13 -17.31 -5.07
N HIS A 35 -9.56 -16.48 -5.95
CA HIS A 35 -10.30 -15.81 -7.03
C HIS A 35 -9.58 -15.84 -8.40
N ASP A 36 -10.35 -15.72 -9.49
CA ASP A 36 -9.86 -15.64 -10.87
C ASP A 36 -9.56 -14.18 -11.26
N VAL A 37 -8.28 -13.81 -11.24
CA VAL A 37 -7.86 -12.41 -11.45
C VAL A 37 -7.41 -12.12 -12.89
N LEU A 38 -7.81 -10.96 -13.42
CA LEU A 38 -7.29 -10.35 -14.64
C LEU A 38 -6.82 -8.91 -14.36
N VAL A 39 -5.55 -8.61 -14.62
CA VAL A 39 -4.96 -7.27 -14.53
C VAL A 39 -4.86 -6.65 -15.93
N LEU A 40 -5.45 -5.47 -16.09
CA LEU A 40 -5.44 -4.68 -17.33
C LEU A 40 -4.50 -3.48 -17.14
N GLU A 41 -3.31 -3.50 -17.76
CA GLU A 41 -2.33 -2.41 -17.63
C GLU A 41 -2.15 -1.63 -18.94
N SER A 42 -2.24 -0.30 -18.85
CA SER A 42 -2.10 0.63 -19.97
C SER A 42 -0.72 0.62 -20.66
N SER A 43 0.34 0.43 -19.89
CA SER A 43 1.73 0.47 -20.33
C SER A 43 2.11 -0.82 -21.06
N SER A 44 2.83 -0.66 -22.17
CA SER A 44 3.56 -1.73 -22.85
C SER A 44 4.96 -1.96 -22.28
N SER A 45 5.40 -1.14 -21.30
CA SER A 45 6.76 -1.17 -20.74
C SER A 45 6.85 -1.87 -19.39
N ASN A 46 8.02 -2.46 -19.12
CA ASN A 46 8.40 -2.99 -17.80
C ASN A 46 9.14 -1.96 -16.92
N GLU A 47 9.40 -0.74 -17.41
CA GLU A 47 10.15 0.26 -16.66
C GLU A 47 9.22 1.19 -15.85
N GLU A 48 9.19 1.00 -14.53
CA GLU A 48 8.54 1.95 -13.62
C GLU A 48 9.48 3.13 -13.31
N LEU A 49 9.14 4.31 -13.82
CA LEU A 49 9.87 5.55 -13.52
C LEU A 49 9.38 6.16 -12.20
N GLY A 50 10.08 5.84 -11.10
CA GLY A 50 9.78 6.39 -9.79
C GLY A 50 11.01 6.47 -8.87
N ALA A 51 11.05 7.50 -8.02
CA ALA A 51 12.02 7.55 -6.93
C ALA A 51 11.60 6.62 -5.78
N ALA A 52 12.50 6.36 -4.85
CA ALA A 52 12.27 5.50 -3.69
C ALA A 52 10.97 5.85 -2.92
N ILE A 53 10.34 4.80 -2.37
CA ILE A 53 9.31 4.88 -1.33
C ILE A 53 9.91 4.50 0.02
N THR A 54 9.22 4.81 1.10
CA THR A 54 9.45 4.17 2.39
C THR A 54 8.23 3.31 2.67
N LEU A 55 8.40 1.98 2.66
CA LEU A 55 7.47 1.11 3.35
C LEU A 55 7.79 1.14 4.84
N SER A 56 6.75 1.14 5.66
CA SER A 56 6.83 1.14 7.13
C SER A 56 6.25 -0.16 7.68
N ILE A 57 6.42 -0.42 8.98
CA ILE A 57 6.26 -1.76 9.57
C ILE A 57 4.89 -2.38 9.29
N ASN A 58 3.82 -1.58 9.28
CA ASN A 58 2.47 -2.02 8.88
C ASN A 58 2.43 -2.70 7.50
N ALA A 59 3.14 -2.17 6.52
CA ALA A 59 3.18 -2.75 5.17
C ALA A 59 4.28 -3.82 5.01
N THR A 60 5.46 -3.62 5.59
CA THR A 60 6.55 -4.62 5.48
C THR A 60 6.22 -5.91 6.25
N ARG A 61 5.40 -5.83 7.31
CA ARG A 61 4.77 -6.99 7.96
C ARG A 61 3.95 -7.82 6.98
N LEU A 62 3.11 -7.19 6.16
CA LEU A 62 2.26 -7.89 5.20
C LEU A 62 3.11 -8.53 4.08
N LEU A 63 4.12 -7.80 3.59
CA LEU A 63 5.11 -8.35 2.64
C LEU A 63 5.88 -9.57 3.19
N ARG A 64 6.06 -9.66 4.52
CA ARG A 64 6.73 -10.78 5.23
C ARG A 64 5.84 -11.98 5.50
N ARG A 65 4.52 -11.78 5.51
CA ARG A 65 3.53 -12.76 5.96
C ARG A 65 2.65 -13.18 4.77
N SER A 66 1.50 -12.51 4.59
CA SER A 66 0.46 -12.88 3.63
C SER A 66 0.96 -12.93 2.19
N PHE A 67 1.85 -12.01 1.80
CA PHE A 67 2.41 -11.92 0.44
C PHE A 67 3.42 -13.03 0.11
N THR A 68 4.23 -13.48 1.07
CA THR A 68 5.20 -14.56 0.80
C THR A 68 4.51 -15.90 0.55
N ARG A 69 3.33 -16.14 1.15
CA ARG A 69 2.49 -17.32 0.86
C ARG A 69 2.07 -17.43 -0.62
N VAL A 70 1.87 -16.28 -1.27
CA VAL A 70 1.35 -16.17 -2.65
C VAL A 70 2.44 -15.87 -3.68
N GLY A 71 3.72 -15.92 -3.29
CA GLY A 71 4.86 -15.90 -4.21
C GLY A 71 5.74 -14.64 -4.19
N PHE A 72 5.52 -13.68 -3.27
CA PHE A 72 6.40 -12.51 -3.12
C PHE A 72 7.75 -12.87 -2.48
N ASP A 73 8.84 -12.63 -3.20
CA ASP A 73 10.21 -12.84 -2.73
C ASP A 73 10.88 -11.51 -2.33
N LYS A 74 11.18 -11.38 -1.03
CA LYS A 74 11.88 -10.23 -0.43
C LYS A 74 13.27 -9.98 -1.03
N ASP A 75 13.98 -11.02 -1.44
CA ASP A 75 15.35 -10.97 -1.93
C ASP A 75 15.37 -10.48 -3.38
N LEU A 76 14.38 -10.90 -4.19
CA LEU A 76 14.13 -10.36 -5.54
C LEU A 76 13.59 -8.92 -5.49
N ALA A 77 12.82 -8.55 -4.47
CA ALA A 77 12.45 -7.17 -4.17
C ALA A 77 13.60 -6.31 -3.59
N HIS A 78 14.82 -6.86 -3.52
CA HIS A 78 16.04 -6.19 -3.04
C HIS A 78 15.86 -5.48 -1.68
N TYR A 79 15.18 -6.12 -0.72
CA TYR A 79 15.00 -5.59 0.63
C TYR A 79 16.34 -5.28 1.33
N VAL A 80 16.33 -4.28 2.21
CA VAL A 80 17.47 -3.95 3.08
C VAL A 80 16.98 -3.76 4.51
N GLU A 81 17.44 -4.59 5.43
CA GLU A 81 17.20 -4.42 6.87
C GLU A 81 17.82 -3.12 7.38
N ALA A 82 17.12 -2.40 8.26
CA ALA A 82 17.62 -1.15 8.83
C ALA A 82 18.96 -1.33 9.57
N GLU A 83 19.17 -2.48 10.22
CA GLU A 83 20.44 -2.87 10.86
C GLU A 83 21.61 -3.03 9.88
N LYS A 84 21.34 -3.14 8.57
CA LYS A 84 22.33 -3.21 7.48
C LYS A 84 22.45 -1.91 6.69
N VAL A 85 21.64 -0.89 7.00
CA VAL A 85 21.73 0.44 6.36
C VAL A 85 22.87 1.26 6.95
N GLY A 86 23.87 1.59 6.12
CA GLY A 86 24.94 2.51 6.53
C GLY A 86 24.41 3.89 6.93
N SER A 87 23.61 4.53 6.07
CA SER A 87 22.78 5.69 6.42
C SER A 87 21.62 5.85 5.43
N LYS A 88 20.43 6.16 5.93
CA LYS A 88 19.25 6.63 5.20
C LYS A 88 18.67 7.83 5.96
N PHE A 89 18.04 8.75 5.26
CA PHE A 89 17.33 9.86 5.88
C PHE A 89 16.05 10.21 5.12
N THR A 90 15.15 10.95 5.77
CA THR A 90 13.88 11.43 5.23
C THR A 90 13.48 12.75 5.93
N LEU A 91 13.87 13.88 5.33
CA LEU A 91 13.36 15.22 5.66
C LEU A 91 11.85 15.25 5.44
N LEU A 92 11.08 15.30 6.54
CA LEU A 92 9.63 15.42 6.51
C LEU A 92 9.22 16.85 6.20
N ALA A 93 7.92 17.06 5.97
CA ALA A 93 7.38 18.40 6.07
C ALA A 93 7.27 18.83 7.54
N ASN A 94 7.30 20.13 7.76
CA ASN A 94 7.21 20.78 9.06
C ASN A 94 8.41 20.49 9.97
N TYR A 95 9.58 20.92 9.48
CA TYR A 95 10.75 21.28 10.28
C TYR A 95 11.54 20.13 10.93
N THR A 96 11.37 18.87 10.49
CA THR A 96 12.19 17.74 10.97
C THR A 96 12.83 16.87 9.88
N VAL A 97 13.97 16.29 10.21
CA VAL A 97 14.71 15.28 9.44
C VAL A 97 14.65 13.96 10.20
N GLN A 98 14.06 12.92 9.59
CA GLN A 98 14.29 11.56 10.07
C GLN A 98 15.66 11.09 9.59
N ALA A 99 16.47 10.55 10.48
CA ALA A 99 17.75 9.92 10.20
C ALA A 99 17.69 8.44 10.60
N THR A 100 18.41 7.58 9.90
CA THR A 100 18.51 6.16 10.27
C THR A 100 19.83 5.54 9.83
N ASN A 101 20.42 4.74 10.72
CA ASN A 101 21.56 3.89 10.44
C ASN A 101 21.39 2.54 11.15
N ALA A 102 22.33 1.63 10.93
CA ALA A 102 22.42 0.29 11.51
C ALA A 102 22.09 0.19 13.02
N SER A 103 22.36 1.22 13.81
CA SER A 103 22.14 1.21 15.26
C SER A 103 20.86 1.93 15.71
N LYS A 104 20.44 3.00 15.01
CA LYS A 104 19.37 3.89 15.48
C LYS A 104 18.59 4.60 14.38
N PHE A 105 17.32 4.85 14.68
CA PHE A 105 16.49 5.90 14.09
C PHE A 105 16.59 7.16 14.95
N GLN A 106 16.59 8.33 14.31
CA GLN A 106 16.51 9.62 14.99
C GLN A 106 15.53 10.54 14.26
N GLU A 107 14.98 11.51 14.97
CA GLU A 107 14.36 12.68 14.38
C GLU A 107 15.13 13.92 14.84
N LEU A 108 15.53 14.76 13.88
CA LEU A 108 16.39 15.92 14.07
C LEU A 108 15.63 17.19 13.66
N HIS A 109 15.94 18.33 14.28
CA HIS A 109 15.41 19.62 13.86
C HIS A 109 16.09 20.10 12.57
N TRP A 110 15.31 20.44 11.53
CA TRP A 110 15.81 20.70 10.17
C TRP A 110 16.89 21.78 10.02
N LYS A 111 16.99 22.74 10.95
CA LYS A 111 17.78 23.97 10.80
C LYS A 111 19.19 23.86 11.38
N ASP A 112 19.34 23.04 12.41
CA ASP A 112 20.56 22.89 13.23
C ASP A 112 20.93 21.42 13.47
N LEU A 113 20.09 20.48 12.99
CA LEU A 113 20.23 19.03 13.14
C LEU A 113 20.31 18.55 14.59
N SER A 114 19.80 19.34 15.53
CA SER A 114 19.67 18.93 16.94
C SER A 114 18.70 17.77 17.09
N VAL A 115 19.05 16.79 17.94
CA VAL A 115 18.27 15.55 18.11
C VAL A 115 17.00 15.85 18.91
N LEU A 116 15.84 15.65 18.27
CA LEU A 116 14.51 15.73 18.89
C LEU A 116 14.04 14.37 19.43
N LEU A 117 14.42 13.29 18.76
CA LEU A 117 14.12 11.91 19.16
C LEU A 117 15.26 10.97 18.74
N GLU A 118 15.53 9.93 19.54
CA GLU A 118 16.50 8.88 19.21
C GLU A 118 16.04 7.53 19.76
N TRP A 119 15.80 6.56 18.88
CA TRP A 119 15.38 5.20 19.22
C TRP A 119 16.34 4.18 18.59
N PRO A 120 16.91 3.24 19.35
CA PRO A 120 17.65 2.11 18.78
C PRO A 120 16.77 1.27 17.84
N ILE A 121 17.34 0.76 16.74
CA ILE A 121 16.58 -0.10 15.80
C ILE A 121 16.08 -1.38 16.50
N SER A 122 16.89 -1.97 17.38
CA SER A 122 16.51 -3.11 18.21
C SER A 122 15.30 -2.81 19.11
N ALA A 123 15.19 -1.60 19.66
CA ALA A 123 14.05 -1.19 20.48
C ALA A 123 12.76 -1.00 19.66
N ILE A 124 12.88 -0.52 18.41
CA ILE A 124 11.76 -0.45 17.45
C ILE A 124 11.26 -1.87 17.13
N THR A 125 12.18 -2.77 16.75
CA THR A 125 11.87 -4.17 16.43
C THR A 125 11.25 -4.89 17.63
N GLN A 126 11.79 -4.69 18.84
CA GLN A 126 11.22 -5.24 20.08
C GLN A 126 9.81 -4.71 20.37
N LYS A 127 9.54 -3.43 20.13
CA LYS A 127 8.23 -2.80 20.42
C LYS A 127 7.13 -3.23 19.44
N TYR A 128 7.43 -3.34 18.15
CA TYR A 128 6.43 -3.60 17.10
C TYR A 128 6.43 -5.05 16.58
N GLY A 129 7.28 -5.91 17.12
CA GLY A 129 7.34 -7.35 16.84
C GLY A 129 7.86 -7.71 15.44
N GLU A 130 8.52 -6.79 14.75
CA GLU A 130 8.93 -6.94 13.34
C GLU A 130 10.26 -6.23 13.07
N PRO A 131 11.17 -6.81 12.26
CA PRO A 131 12.37 -6.12 11.79
C PRO A 131 11.98 -4.99 10.82
N TRP A 132 12.63 -3.83 10.96
CA TRP A 132 12.45 -2.74 10.01
C TRP A 132 13.17 -3.07 8.70
N TRP A 133 12.40 -3.25 7.62
CA TRP A 133 12.89 -3.38 6.25
C TRP A 133 12.68 -2.11 5.42
N TYR A 134 13.63 -1.84 4.52
CA TYR A 134 13.52 -0.84 3.47
C TYR A 134 13.49 -1.50 2.10
N PHE A 135 12.88 -0.82 1.15
CA PHE A 135 12.69 -1.24 -0.23
C PHE A 135 12.85 -0.04 -1.16
N SER A 136 13.20 -0.27 -2.41
CA SER A 136 13.02 0.71 -3.48
C SER A 136 11.64 0.52 -4.12
N ARG A 137 11.08 1.60 -4.69
CA ARG A 137 9.76 1.57 -5.35
C ARG A 137 9.80 0.63 -6.57
N LYS A 138 10.86 0.76 -7.36
CA LYS A 138 11.09 -0.04 -8.57
C LYS A 138 11.19 -1.53 -8.24
N ASP A 139 11.91 -1.89 -7.18
CA ASP A 139 12.17 -3.30 -6.86
C ASP A 139 10.93 -3.99 -6.28
N VAL A 140 10.16 -3.32 -5.42
CA VAL A 140 8.84 -3.82 -4.97
C VAL A 140 7.84 -3.88 -6.13
N HIS A 141 7.80 -2.87 -7.02
CA HIS A 141 6.91 -2.91 -8.18
C HIS A 141 7.29 -4.03 -9.15
N ALA A 142 8.58 -4.21 -9.45
CA ALA A 142 9.08 -5.26 -10.32
C ALA A 142 8.82 -6.66 -9.74
N GLU A 143 9.02 -6.86 -8.44
CA GLU A 143 8.73 -8.13 -7.79
C GLU A 143 7.23 -8.42 -7.73
N LEU A 144 6.39 -7.45 -7.36
CA LEU A 144 4.92 -7.62 -7.41
C LEU A 144 4.45 -7.92 -8.85
N LYS A 145 5.05 -7.28 -9.86
CA LYS A 145 4.79 -7.53 -11.29
C LYS A 145 5.32 -8.89 -11.78
N ARG A 146 6.36 -9.45 -11.14
CA ARG A 146 6.88 -10.81 -11.41
C ARG A 146 6.00 -11.86 -10.75
N ALA A 147 5.72 -11.70 -9.45
CA ALA A 147 5.03 -12.67 -8.63
C ALA A 147 3.54 -12.81 -9.00
N ALA A 148 2.84 -11.70 -9.31
CA ALA A 148 1.40 -11.74 -9.62
C ALA A 148 1.05 -12.70 -10.77
N PRO A 149 1.73 -12.70 -11.94
CA PRO A 149 1.50 -13.67 -13.01
C PRO A 149 2.40 -14.92 -12.92
N SER A 150 3.06 -15.21 -11.78
CA SER A 150 3.90 -16.40 -11.62
C SER A 150 3.08 -17.64 -11.23
N GLU A 151 3.58 -18.83 -11.55
CA GLU A 151 3.07 -20.09 -10.99
C GLU A 151 3.57 -20.32 -9.54
N ASP A 152 4.47 -19.47 -9.02
CA ASP A 152 4.91 -19.50 -7.62
C ASP A 152 3.77 -19.12 -6.66
N GLY A 153 3.65 -19.82 -5.54
CA GLY A 153 2.76 -19.46 -4.42
C GLY A 153 1.38 -20.14 -4.42
N LEU A 154 0.54 -19.77 -3.45
CA LEU A 154 -0.85 -20.23 -3.35
C LEU A 154 -1.77 -19.49 -4.34
N GLY A 155 -2.75 -20.21 -4.88
CA GLY A 155 -3.86 -19.66 -5.66
C GLY A 155 -3.87 -20.06 -7.14
N THR A 156 -4.71 -19.38 -7.93
CA THR A 156 -4.67 -19.43 -9.40
C THR A 156 -3.53 -18.53 -9.93
N THR A 157 -3.28 -18.48 -11.24
CA THR A 157 -2.31 -17.54 -11.84
C THR A 157 -3.04 -16.36 -12.48
N PRO A 158 -3.01 -15.15 -11.88
CA PRO A 158 -3.51 -13.92 -12.47
C PRO A 158 -3.06 -13.70 -13.91
N ARG A 159 -4.03 -13.42 -14.79
CA ARG A 159 -3.73 -13.01 -16.18
C ARG A 159 -3.34 -11.54 -16.19
N LEU A 160 -2.33 -11.19 -17.00
CA LEU A 160 -1.87 -9.81 -17.18
C LEU A 160 -1.94 -9.44 -18.67
N GLU A 161 -2.75 -8.43 -18.98
CA GLU A 161 -2.89 -7.89 -20.33
C GLU A 161 -2.31 -6.46 -20.36
N THR A 162 -1.12 -6.32 -20.95
CA THR A 162 -0.43 -5.03 -21.14
C THR A 162 -0.89 -4.31 -22.41
N SER A 163 -0.78 -2.98 -22.44
CA SER A 163 -1.40 -2.09 -23.44
C SER A 163 -2.93 -1.96 -23.32
N ALA A 164 -3.56 -2.62 -22.33
CA ALA A 164 -4.99 -2.63 -22.08
C ALA A 164 -5.47 -1.31 -21.46
N HIS A 165 -5.64 -0.28 -22.30
CA HIS A 165 -6.08 1.04 -21.87
C HIS A 165 -7.57 1.05 -21.52
N VAL A 166 -7.90 0.90 -20.24
CA VAL A 166 -9.27 1.04 -19.73
C VAL A 166 -9.78 2.47 -20.00
N GLU A 167 -10.92 2.57 -20.69
CA GLU A 167 -11.61 3.84 -20.93
C GLU A 167 -12.64 4.14 -19.84
N ARG A 168 -13.42 3.12 -19.47
CA ARG A 168 -14.48 3.22 -18.45
C ARG A 168 -14.84 1.85 -17.88
N ALA A 169 -15.43 1.88 -16.68
CA ALA A 169 -16.11 0.77 -16.06
C ALA A 169 -17.62 1.05 -15.95
N ASP A 170 -18.40 0.00 -15.70
CA ASP A 170 -19.82 0.06 -15.36
C ASP A 170 -20.08 -0.92 -14.20
N SER A 171 -20.23 -0.36 -12.99
CA SER A 171 -20.49 -1.11 -11.77
C SER A 171 -21.87 -1.75 -11.70
N LYS A 172 -22.85 -1.29 -12.50
CA LYS A 172 -24.20 -1.88 -12.52
C LYS A 172 -24.30 -3.13 -13.37
N THR A 173 -23.39 -3.30 -14.34
CA THR A 173 -23.37 -4.47 -15.21
C THR A 173 -22.10 -5.32 -15.08
N GLY A 174 -21.16 -4.95 -14.19
CA GLY A 174 -19.90 -5.67 -14.01
C GLY A 174 -19.03 -5.64 -15.27
N SER A 175 -19.00 -4.54 -16.02
CA SER A 175 -18.24 -4.44 -17.27
C SER A 175 -17.10 -3.42 -17.25
N VAL A 176 -16.00 -3.77 -17.90
CA VAL A 176 -14.87 -2.89 -18.21
C VAL A 176 -14.74 -2.76 -19.73
N PHE A 177 -14.47 -1.56 -20.21
CA PHE A 177 -14.36 -1.23 -21.64
C PHE A 177 -12.98 -0.62 -21.94
N LEU A 178 -12.29 -1.14 -22.95
CA LEU A 178 -10.99 -0.67 -23.40
C LEU A 178 -11.11 0.31 -24.57
N LYS A 179 -10.10 1.17 -24.74
CA LYS A 179 -9.98 2.08 -25.90
C LYS A 179 -9.78 1.37 -27.24
N SER A 180 -9.49 0.07 -27.24
CA SER A 180 -9.51 -0.79 -28.43
C SER A 180 -10.93 -1.11 -28.93
N GLY A 181 -11.96 -0.86 -28.10
CA GLY A 181 -13.34 -1.31 -28.33
C GLY A 181 -13.66 -2.67 -27.71
N GLU A 182 -12.68 -3.36 -27.13
CA GLU A 182 -12.88 -4.61 -26.40
C GLU A 182 -13.57 -4.37 -25.05
N SER A 183 -14.31 -5.37 -24.57
CA SER A 183 -15.00 -5.28 -23.28
C SER A 183 -15.05 -6.62 -22.55
N TYR A 184 -15.05 -6.54 -21.23
CA TYR A 184 -14.92 -7.68 -20.32
C TYR A 184 -16.10 -7.71 -19.33
N LYS A 185 -16.27 -8.85 -18.67
CA LYS A 185 -17.25 -9.07 -17.59
C LYS A 185 -16.54 -9.61 -16.35
N ALA A 186 -16.97 -9.14 -15.18
CA ALA A 186 -16.42 -9.47 -13.87
C ALA A 186 -17.53 -9.47 -12.81
N ASP A 187 -17.34 -10.24 -11.75
CA ASP A 187 -18.14 -10.18 -10.52
C ASP A 187 -17.69 -9.00 -9.64
N LEU A 188 -16.42 -8.60 -9.75
CA LEU A 188 -15.83 -7.42 -9.08
C LEU A 188 -14.87 -6.67 -10.00
N ILE A 189 -14.92 -5.34 -9.96
CA ILE A 189 -13.97 -4.44 -10.64
C ILE A 189 -13.24 -3.61 -9.57
N ILE A 190 -11.91 -3.66 -9.59
CA ILE A 190 -11.01 -2.84 -8.75
C ILE A 190 -10.29 -1.83 -9.64
N GLY A 191 -10.13 -0.59 -9.17
CA GLY A 191 -9.34 0.45 -9.85
C GLY A 191 -7.97 0.65 -9.19
N ALA A 192 -6.90 0.65 -9.97
CA ALA A 192 -5.53 0.93 -9.54
C ALA A 192 -4.77 1.80 -10.57
N ASP A 193 -5.51 2.53 -11.42
CA ASP A 193 -5.09 3.30 -12.59
C ASP A 193 -4.56 4.72 -12.28
N GLY A 194 -4.08 4.91 -11.05
CA GLY A 194 -3.45 6.14 -10.55
C GLY A 194 -4.36 7.37 -10.46
N ILE A 195 -3.80 8.50 -10.01
CA ILE A 195 -4.47 9.79 -9.72
C ILE A 195 -5.32 10.37 -10.88
N ARG A 196 -5.25 9.78 -12.07
CA ARG A 196 -6.01 10.16 -13.28
C ARG A 196 -7.06 9.12 -13.68
N SER A 197 -7.41 8.21 -12.76
CA SER A 197 -8.25 7.02 -12.94
C SER A 197 -9.41 7.23 -13.93
N SER A 198 -9.36 6.57 -15.08
CA SER A 198 -10.45 6.61 -16.05
C SER A 198 -11.63 5.78 -15.57
N SER A 199 -11.35 4.63 -14.97
CA SER A 199 -12.35 3.72 -14.44
C SER A 199 -13.11 4.33 -13.24
N GLY A 200 -12.41 4.91 -12.27
CA GLY A 200 -13.02 5.60 -11.12
C GLY A 200 -13.87 6.81 -11.54
N ASN A 201 -13.35 7.67 -12.43
CA ASN A 201 -14.09 8.82 -12.95
C ASN A 201 -15.38 8.42 -13.70
N SER A 202 -15.44 7.22 -14.27
CA SER A 202 -16.64 6.72 -14.97
C SER A 202 -17.72 6.14 -14.04
N VAL A 203 -17.36 5.73 -12.81
CA VAL A 203 -18.29 5.18 -11.82
C VAL A 203 -18.81 6.26 -10.86
N PHE A 204 -17.93 7.12 -10.36
CA PHE A 204 -18.25 8.11 -9.33
C PHE A 204 -18.44 9.54 -9.88
N GLY A 205 -18.30 9.73 -11.20
CA GLY A 205 -18.19 11.04 -11.82
C GLY A 205 -16.77 11.62 -11.66
N LYS A 206 -16.54 12.81 -12.22
CA LYS A 206 -15.20 13.40 -12.25
C LYS A 206 -14.74 13.80 -10.83
N LEU A 207 -13.73 13.12 -10.31
CA LEU A 207 -13.12 13.41 -9.01
C LEU A 207 -12.32 14.72 -9.08
N GLU A 208 -12.63 15.68 -8.19
CA GLU A 208 -11.95 16.97 -8.14
C GLU A 208 -10.65 16.90 -7.33
N THR A 209 -9.52 16.85 -8.04
CA THR A 209 -8.19 16.97 -7.44
C THR A 209 -7.86 18.43 -7.13
N SER A 210 -7.95 18.82 -5.85
CA SER A 210 -7.46 20.12 -5.40
C SER A 210 -5.93 20.10 -5.27
N PRO A 211 -5.17 20.95 -5.99
CA PRO A 211 -3.71 20.99 -5.87
C PRO A 211 -3.31 21.63 -4.53
N GLU A 212 -2.40 21.00 -3.80
CA GLU A 212 -1.90 21.48 -2.49
C GLU A 212 -1.05 22.76 -2.57
N GLY A 213 -0.85 23.34 -3.76
CA GLY A 213 0.02 24.51 -3.99
C GLY A 213 1.51 24.21 -3.91
N LEU A 214 1.90 22.95 -3.67
CA LEU A 214 3.27 22.51 -3.41
C LEU A 214 3.79 21.60 -4.53
N SER A 215 5.06 21.76 -4.87
CA SER A 215 5.78 20.92 -5.83
C SER A 215 6.96 20.22 -5.15
N ALA A 216 7.16 18.94 -5.44
CA ALA A 216 8.25 18.13 -4.88
C ALA A 216 9.20 17.66 -6.00
N TYR A 217 10.42 18.20 -6.03
CA TYR A 217 11.48 17.68 -6.88
C TYR A 217 11.94 16.32 -6.35
N ARG A 218 11.87 15.27 -7.19
CA ARG A 218 12.34 13.91 -6.89
C ARG A 218 13.32 13.46 -7.96
N CYS A 219 14.47 12.93 -7.56
CA CYS A 219 15.47 12.36 -8.47
C CYS A 219 16.24 11.24 -7.76
N MET A 220 16.96 10.43 -8.53
CA MET A 220 17.92 9.45 -8.00
C MET A 220 19.33 9.92 -8.36
N ILE A 221 20.19 10.07 -7.34
CA ILE A 221 21.59 10.49 -7.52
C ILE A 221 22.48 9.39 -6.93
N ARG A 222 23.57 9.04 -7.62
CA ARG A 222 24.50 8.03 -7.11
C ARG A 222 25.21 8.53 -5.84
N THR A 223 25.31 7.68 -4.83
CA THR A 223 25.95 7.99 -3.54
C THR A 223 27.43 8.40 -3.70
N GLU A 224 28.11 7.89 -4.72
CA GLU A 224 29.48 8.28 -5.07
C GLU A 224 29.60 9.75 -5.53
N GLU A 225 28.59 10.31 -6.19
CA GLU A 225 28.59 11.71 -6.63
C GLU A 225 28.15 12.65 -5.50
N LEU A 226 27.13 12.27 -4.72
CA LEU A 226 26.69 13.04 -3.55
C LEU A 226 27.81 13.28 -2.53
N ARG A 227 28.75 12.34 -2.40
CA ARG A 227 29.92 12.42 -1.51
C ARG A 227 31.05 13.32 -2.04
N LYS A 228 31.09 13.64 -3.34
CA LYS A 228 32.16 14.45 -3.95
C LYS A 228 31.91 15.96 -3.84
N ASN A 229 30.66 16.39 -3.65
CA ASN A 229 30.30 17.80 -3.53
C ASN A 229 30.09 18.17 -2.04
N PRO A 230 30.89 19.10 -1.47
CA PRO A 230 30.79 19.51 -0.06
C PRO A 230 29.40 20.03 0.36
N GLN A 231 28.64 20.63 -0.57
CA GLN A 231 27.30 21.14 -0.28
C GLN A 231 26.23 20.05 -0.26
N THR A 232 26.45 18.90 -0.92
CA THR A 232 25.53 17.76 -0.89
C THR A 232 25.93 16.65 0.09
N GLN A 233 27.13 16.73 0.67
CA GLN A 233 27.57 15.79 1.70
C GLN A 233 26.62 15.78 2.92
N VAL A 234 26.10 16.95 3.31
CA VAL A 234 25.06 17.12 4.34
C VAL A 234 23.63 16.82 3.83
N LEU A 235 23.44 16.65 2.52
CA LEU A 235 22.12 16.37 1.89
C LEU A 235 21.90 14.88 1.57
N THR A 236 22.69 13.99 2.19
CA THR A 236 22.18 12.63 2.44
C THR A 236 20.88 12.66 3.25
N GLU A 237 20.63 13.77 3.96
CA GLU A 237 19.46 14.13 4.76
C GLU A 237 18.27 14.67 3.91
N SER A 238 17.54 13.77 3.22
CA SER A 238 16.82 14.07 1.95
C SER A 238 15.27 13.99 1.94
N ALA A 239 14.63 14.60 0.93
CA ALA A 239 13.19 14.95 0.83
C ALA A 239 12.33 14.06 -0.10
N LYS A 240 10.97 14.12 -0.22
CA LYS A 240 9.78 14.50 0.62
C LYS A 240 8.50 14.34 -0.27
N VAL A 241 7.26 14.36 0.31
CA VAL A 241 5.81 14.19 -0.26
C VAL A 241 4.26 11.59 -0.71
N LEU A 242 2.89 11.38 -0.87
CA LEU A 242 2.03 10.20 -1.18
C LEU A 242 1.36 9.46 0.00
N MET A 243 0.06 9.09 0.01
CA MET A 243 -1.23 9.65 -0.52
C MET A 243 -2.45 8.93 0.23
N ASP A 244 -3.75 9.32 0.09
CA ASP A 244 -5.04 8.98 0.82
C ASP A 244 -6.45 8.66 0.12
N CYS A 245 -7.13 7.50 0.36
CA CYS A 245 -8.56 7.04 0.06
C CYS A 245 -9.09 6.58 -1.33
N TYR A 246 -9.82 5.46 -1.58
CA TYR A 246 -10.61 4.50 -0.78
C TYR A 246 -10.70 3.02 -1.33
N ALA A 247 -11.43 2.71 -2.44
CA ALA A 247 -11.56 1.35 -3.06
C ALA A 247 -11.14 1.26 -4.55
N LEU A 248 -10.81 2.42 -5.12
CA LEU A 248 -9.53 2.49 -5.81
C LEU A 248 -8.42 2.01 -4.83
N VAL A 249 -7.26 1.54 -5.30
CA VAL A 249 -6.15 1.16 -4.40
C VAL A 249 -4.82 1.76 -4.89
N GLY A 250 -3.94 2.15 -3.97
CA GLY A 250 -2.74 2.95 -4.29
C GLY A 250 -3.09 4.35 -4.78
N ASP A 251 -2.16 5.07 -5.42
CA ASP A 251 -2.30 6.47 -5.89
C ASP A 251 -3.56 6.78 -6.74
N ALA A 252 -4.32 5.76 -7.14
CA ALA A 252 -5.64 5.87 -7.75
C ALA A 252 -6.70 6.33 -6.75
N ALA A 253 -6.68 5.69 -5.59
CA ALA A 253 -7.39 6.08 -4.40
C ALA A 253 -6.60 7.18 -3.73
N HIS A 254 -5.50 6.71 -3.15
CA HIS A 254 -4.60 7.42 -2.32
C HIS A 254 -4.28 8.77 -2.99
N ALA A 255 -4.81 9.90 -2.50
CA ALA A 255 -4.55 11.26 -3.01
C ALA A 255 -4.20 12.36 -1.93
N MET A 256 -2.91 12.51 -1.53
CA MET A 256 -2.29 13.72 -0.89
C MET A 256 -0.72 13.70 -0.88
N GLY A 257 -0.03 14.79 -0.54
CA GLY A 257 1.44 14.91 -0.67
C GLY A 257 2.35 14.12 0.32
N PRO A 258 3.58 13.67 -0.06
CA PRO A 258 4.72 12.73 1.21
C PRO A 258 5.09 13.39 2.53
N HIS A 259 4.09 13.69 3.35
CA HIS A 259 4.32 14.13 4.72
C HIS A 259 4.35 12.96 5.73
N GLN A 260 3.73 11.82 5.39
CA GLN A 260 3.77 10.58 6.20
C GLN A 260 4.31 9.34 5.45
N GLY A 261 4.52 9.42 4.13
CA GLY A 261 5.02 8.31 3.29
C GLY A 261 4.09 7.09 3.22
N GLN A 262 2.79 7.26 3.51
CA GLN A 262 1.87 6.15 3.73
C GLN A 262 1.16 5.61 2.49
N GLY A 263 1.13 6.29 1.34
CA GLY A 263 0.28 5.86 0.21
C GLY A 263 0.60 4.44 -0.30
N ALA A 264 1.89 4.11 -0.43
CA ALA A 264 2.33 2.75 -0.77
C ALA A 264 2.19 1.75 0.40
N CYS A 265 2.03 2.24 1.64
CA CYS A 265 1.73 1.39 2.80
C CYS A 265 0.22 1.06 2.86
N GLN A 266 -0.65 2.04 2.64
CA GLN A 266 -2.09 1.82 2.56
C GLN A 266 -2.44 0.93 1.37
N ALA A 267 -1.73 1.04 0.24
CA ALA A 267 -1.88 0.12 -0.91
C ALA A 267 -1.71 -1.36 -0.55
N ILE A 268 -0.84 -1.65 0.40
CA ILE A 268 -0.54 -3.02 0.86
C ILE A 268 -1.51 -3.43 1.97
N GLU A 269 -1.97 -2.49 2.81
CA GLU A 269 -3.07 -2.72 3.76
C GLU A 269 -4.43 -2.96 3.07
N ASP A 270 -4.73 -2.26 1.97
CA ASP A 270 -5.97 -2.43 1.20
C ASP A 270 -6.04 -3.81 0.55
N ALA A 271 -4.93 -4.25 -0.06
CA ALA A 271 -4.85 -5.57 -0.69
C ALA A 271 -5.10 -6.69 0.32
N GLU A 272 -4.57 -6.56 1.54
CA GLU A 272 -4.81 -7.50 2.64
C GLU A 272 -6.25 -7.40 3.18
N ALA A 273 -6.79 -6.19 3.30
CA ALA A 273 -8.18 -5.98 3.70
C ALA A 273 -9.15 -6.62 2.70
N LEU A 274 -8.94 -6.43 1.39
CA LEU A 274 -9.73 -7.06 0.33
C LEU A 274 -9.62 -8.59 0.40
N ARG A 275 -8.41 -9.15 0.55
CA ARG A 275 -8.19 -10.61 0.70
C ARG A 275 -9.00 -11.21 1.84
N ILE A 276 -8.99 -10.55 3.00
CA ILE A 276 -9.67 -11.06 4.20
C ILE A 276 -11.19 -10.88 4.07
N VAL A 277 -11.65 -9.72 3.60
CA VAL A 277 -13.08 -9.38 3.50
C VAL A 277 -13.81 -10.17 2.40
N LEU A 278 -13.11 -10.49 1.30
CA LEU A 278 -13.62 -11.35 0.21
C LEU A 278 -13.38 -12.85 0.44
N SER A 279 -12.69 -13.26 1.52
CA SER A 279 -12.50 -14.69 1.82
C SER A 279 -13.85 -15.39 1.97
N GLY A 280 -14.00 -16.52 1.26
CA GLY A 280 -15.25 -17.27 1.19
C GLY A 280 -16.45 -16.46 0.68
N ALA A 281 -16.26 -15.44 -0.15
CA ALA A 281 -17.34 -14.68 -0.77
C ALA A 281 -17.79 -15.30 -2.11
N SER A 282 -19.11 -15.41 -2.30
CA SER A 282 -19.73 -15.63 -3.61
C SER A 282 -19.96 -14.30 -4.33
N SER A 283 -20.40 -14.32 -5.60
CA SER A 283 -20.77 -13.11 -6.33
C SER A 283 -21.96 -12.36 -5.73
N GLU A 284 -22.84 -13.05 -4.99
CA GLU A 284 -23.96 -12.44 -4.25
C GLU A 284 -23.48 -11.72 -2.97
N ASP A 285 -22.38 -12.17 -2.36
CA ASP A 285 -21.78 -11.54 -1.17
C ASP A 285 -21.17 -10.16 -1.46
N VAL A 286 -20.68 -9.91 -2.68
CA VAL A 286 -19.74 -8.80 -3.00
C VAL A 286 -20.20 -7.44 -2.48
N GLU A 287 -21.47 -7.06 -2.68
CA GLU A 287 -21.98 -5.76 -2.21
C GLU A 287 -22.03 -5.66 -0.67
N SER A 288 -22.19 -6.78 0.04
CA SER A 288 -22.12 -6.82 1.51
C SER A 288 -20.67 -6.72 2.00
N ARG A 289 -19.74 -7.46 1.37
CA ARG A 289 -18.32 -7.47 1.75
C ARG A 289 -17.67 -6.10 1.51
N LEU A 290 -17.97 -5.44 0.39
CA LEU A 290 -17.43 -4.09 0.11
C LEU A 290 -17.85 -3.04 1.17
N LYS A 291 -18.99 -3.21 1.84
CA LYS A 291 -19.38 -2.33 2.98
C LYS A 291 -18.51 -2.56 4.22
N ILE A 292 -18.09 -3.81 4.47
CA ILE A 292 -17.14 -4.16 5.53
C ILE A 292 -15.75 -3.58 5.19
N TYR A 293 -15.33 -3.64 3.92
CA TYR A 293 -14.11 -3.00 3.45
C TYR A 293 -14.15 -1.47 3.65
N ASP A 294 -15.23 -0.81 3.24
CA ASP A 294 -15.39 0.65 3.42
C ASP A 294 -15.39 1.03 4.91
N GLU A 295 -16.09 0.29 5.77
CA GLU A 295 -16.11 0.55 7.23
C GLU A 295 -14.70 0.43 7.85
N LEU A 296 -13.96 -0.63 7.51
CA LEU A 296 -12.58 -0.88 7.94
C LEU A 296 -11.60 0.18 7.43
N ARG A 297 -11.67 0.51 6.14
CA ARG A 297 -10.64 1.32 5.48
C ARG A 297 -10.94 2.81 5.55
N LEU A 298 -12.15 3.26 5.22
CA LEU A 298 -12.46 4.69 5.03
C LEU A 298 -12.12 5.54 6.26
N GLN A 299 -12.39 5.05 7.47
CA GLN A 299 -12.08 5.78 8.72
C GLN A 299 -10.56 5.95 8.91
N ARG A 300 -9.81 4.84 8.85
CA ARG A 300 -8.35 4.83 9.00
C ARG A 300 -7.68 5.72 7.95
N ILE A 301 -8.06 5.50 6.69
CA ILE A 301 -7.58 6.24 5.53
C ILE A 301 -7.87 7.74 5.64
N THR A 302 -9.10 8.14 6.01
CA THR A 302 -9.45 9.56 6.19
C THR A 302 -8.61 10.19 7.28
N ARG A 303 -8.29 9.43 8.34
CA ARG A 303 -7.39 9.87 9.40
C ARG A 303 -5.93 10.01 8.94
N VAL A 304 -5.44 9.13 8.06
CA VAL A 304 -4.11 9.26 7.44
C VAL A 304 -4.06 10.49 6.50
N MET A 305 -5.10 10.74 5.71
CA MET A 305 -5.25 12.00 4.93
C MET A 305 -5.18 13.22 5.82
N GLU A 306 -6.01 13.28 6.85
CA GLU A 306 -6.07 14.39 7.79
C GLU A 306 -4.71 14.69 8.41
N ASN A 307 -4.04 13.65 8.92
CA ASN A 307 -2.76 13.79 9.58
C ASN A 307 -1.67 14.23 8.59
N THR A 308 -1.66 13.68 7.39
CA THR A 308 -0.72 14.08 6.33
C THR A 308 -0.96 15.53 5.87
N LYS A 309 -2.21 15.97 5.70
CA LYS A 309 -2.56 17.37 5.39
C LYS A 309 -2.21 18.32 6.53
N LYS A 310 -2.33 17.91 7.80
CA LYS A 310 -1.86 18.68 8.97
C LYS A 310 -0.33 18.75 9.05
N MET A 311 0.37 17.75 8.51
CA MET A 311 1.83 17.73 8.37
C MET A 311 2.32 18.44 7.09
N ALA A 312 1.44 19.00 6.24
CA ALA A 312 1.85 19.83 5.11
C ALA A 312 2.40 21.20 5.59
N PRO A 313 3.36 21.81 4.87
CA PRO A 313 3.88 23.14 5.18
C PRO A 313 2.85 24.21 4.84
N GLN A 314 2.47 25.00 5.85
CA GLN A 314 1.55 26.11 5.68
C GLN A 314 2.30 27.39 5.27
N ALA A 315 1.69 28.21 4.41
CA ALA A 315 2.34 29.36 3.76
C ALA A 315 2.46 30.62 4.63
N THR A 316 2.27 30.52 5.95
CA THR A 316 2.23 31.65 6.90
C THR A 316 3.22 31.45 8.03
N ASP A 317 3.96 32.50 8.36
CA ASP A 317 5.13 32.46 9.24
C ASP A 317 4.86 32.02 10.68
N SER A 318 5.89 31.35 11.23
CA SER A 318 6.26 31.27 12.65
C SER A 318 5.13 31.29 13.70
N LYS A 319 4.51 30.13 13.91
CA LYS A 319 4.04 29.74 15.25
C LYS A 319 4.59 28.36 15.59
N GLU A 320 5.15 28.24 16.79
CA GLU A 320 5.63 26.96 17.33
C GLU A 320 4.45 26.00 17.41
N PHE A 321 4.52 24.90 16.67
CA PHE A 321 3.44 23.91 16.62
C PHE A 321 3.68 22.89 17.72
N GLU A 322 2.82 22.90 18.74
CA GLU A 322 2.99 22.05 19.93
C GLU A 322 2.93 20.56 19.54
N PHE A 323 4.04 19.85 19.76
CA PHE A 323 4.32 18.60 19.07
C PHE A 323 3.50 17.43 19.65
N LYS A 324 2.55 16.91 18.86
CA LYS A 324 2.01 15.57 19.12
C LYS A 324 3.08 14.56 18.71
N SER A 325 3.70 13.94 19.71
CA SER A 325 4.96 13.20 19.59
C SER A 325 5.03 12.24 18.40
N ALA A 326 6.21 12.10 17.78
CA ALA A 326 6.42 11.11 16.73
C ALA A 326 6.19 9.66 17.20
N GLN A 327 6.26 9.39 18.52
CA GLN A 327 5.78 8.14 19.09
C GLN A 327 4.29 7.89 18.81
N THR A 328 3.44 8.92 18.87
CA THR A 328 2.01 8.83 18.50
C THR A 328 1.82 8.48 17.03
N TYR A 329 2.71 8.94 16.14
CA TYR A 329 2.74 8.53 14.74
C TYR A 329 3.15 7.05 14.62
N SER A 330 4.30 6.65 15.17
CA SER A 330 4.79 5.27 15.09
C SER A 330 3.81 4.27 15.70
N ASP A 331 3.14 4.59 16.80
CA ASP A 331 2.14 3.72 17.41
C ASP A 331 0.86 3.59 16.56
N TYR A 332 0.38 4.67 15.92
CA TYR A 332 -0.79 4.64 15.04
C TYR A 332 -0.55 3.94 13.69
N HIS A 333 0.68 4.01 13.17
CA HIS A 333 1.05 3.39 11.89
C HIS A 333 1.67 2.00 12.08
N TRP A 334 2.80 1.88 12.79
CA TRP A 334 3.62 0.67 12.82
C TRP A 334 3.04 -0.42 13.75
N GLY A 335 2.31 -0.01 14.79
CA GLY A 335 1.55 -0.89 15.68
C GLY A 335 0.27 -1.44 15.05
N TYR A 336 -0.25 -0.84 13.97
CA TYR A 336 -1.48 -1.28 13.33
C TYR A 336 -1.33 -2.62 12.61
N LYS A 337 -2.40 -3.41 12.63
CA LYS A 337 -2.48 -4.75 12.03
C LYS A 337 -3.84 -4.93 11.35
N VAL A 338 -3.89 -4.64 10.05
CA VAL A 338 -5.15 -4.67 9.28
C VAL A 338 -5.87 -6.01 9.36
N ALA A 339 -5.14 -7.13 9.47
CA ALA A 339 -5.73 -8.47 9.54
C ALA A 339 -6.51 -8.75 10.84
N GLU A 340 -6.02 -8.29 11.99
CA GLU A 340 -6.73 -8.46 13.27
C GLU A 340 -8.03 -7.64 13.30
N GLU A 341 -7.99 -6.42 12.77
CA GLU A 341 -9.15 -5.53 12.68
C GLU A 341 -10.18 -6.02 11.65
N ALA A 342 -9.72 -6.48 10.47
CA ALA A 342 -10.58 -7.06 9.43
C ALA A 342 -11.29 -8.33 9.91
N VAL A 343 -10.58 -9.25 10.57
CA VAL A 343 -11.17 -10.46 11.15
C VAL A 343 -12.15 -10.12 12.29
N GLY A 344 -11.82 -9.13 13.12
CA GLY A 344 -12.73 -8.61 14.15
C GLY A 344 -14.02 -8.03 13.58
N LEU A 345 -13.93 -7.27 12.49
CA LEU A 345 -15.07 -6.64 11.84
C LEU A 345 -15.93 -7.67 11.08
N MET A 346 -15.31 -8.63 10.38
CA MET A 346 -16.01 -9.77 9.76
C MET A 346 -16.87 -10.52 10.79
N ARG A 347 -16.30 -10.81 11.97
CA ARG A 347 -17.05 -11.42 13.10
C ARG A 347 -18.20 -10.53 13.60
N ALA A 348 -18.03 -9.21 13.64
CA ALA A 348 -19.09 -8.28 14.02
C ALA A 348 -20.27 -8.26 13.01
N HIS A 349 -19.98 -8.50 11.72
CA HIS A 349 -20.96 -8.72 10.66
C HIS A 349 -21.47 -10.18 10.57
N GLY A 350 -21.18 -11.01 11.57
CA GLY A 350 -21.68 -12.39 11.67
C GLY A 350 -20.88 -13.45 10.90
N LEU A 351 -19.78 -13.07 10.24
CA LEU A 351 -18.91 -13.96 9.50
C LEU A 351 -17.83 -14.51 10.45
N ALA A 352 -17.97 -15.79 10.83
CA ALA A 352 -17.12 -16.46 11.83
C ALA A 352 -15.70 -16.81 11.29
N LEU A 353 -14.99 -15.80 10.77
CA LEU A 353 -13.60 -15.88 10.34
C LEU A 353 -12.66 -15.77 11.54
N LYS A 354 -11.49 -16.41 11.47
CA LYS A 354 -10.38 -16.33 12.44
C LYS A 354 -9.04 -16.27 11.70
N ILE A 355 -8.02 -15.72 12.35
CA ILE A 355 -6.63 -15.97 11.96
C ILE A 355 -6.28 -17.40 12.39
N LEU A 356 -5.75 -18.20 11.48
CA LEU A 356 -5.30 -19.57 11.72
C LEU A 356 -3.82 -19.61 12.07
N ASN A 357 -3.02 -18.70 11.50
CA ASN A 357 -1.59 -18.60 11.76
C ASN A 357 -1.13 -17.14 11.63
N ASP A 358 -0.74 -16.53 12.76
CA ASP A 358 -0.25 -15.16 12.81
C ASP A 358 1.01 -14.94 11.97
N GLU A 359 1.95 -15.89 11.95
CA GLU A 359 3.23 -15.75 11.24
C GLU A 359 3.06 -15.70 9.72
N THR A 360 2.00 -16.31 9.20
CA THR A 360 1.71 -16.33 7.77
C THR A 360 0.60 -15.34 7.38
N GLY A 361 -0.26 -14.93 8.32
CA GLY A 361 -1.46 -14.14 8.04
C GLY A 361 -2.61 -14.99 7.46
N GLU A 362 -2.52 -16.31 7.57
CA GLU A 362 -3.55 -17.24 7.10
C GLU A 362 -4.85 -17.08 7.90
N VAL A 363 -5.98 -17.06 7.19
CA VAL A 363 -7.33 -16.91 7.77
C VAL A 363 -8.23 -18.05 7.30
N GLY A 364 -9.28 -18.33 8.06
CA GLY A 364 -10.29 -19.32 7.69
C GLY A 364 -11.50 -19.26 8.63
N PHE A 365 -12.58 -19.93 8.24
CA PHE A 365 -13.83 -19.95 9.01
C PHE A 365 -13.77 -20.95 10.18
N GLU A 366 -14.69 -20.79 11.13
CA GLU A 366 -14.79 -21.60 12.37
C GLU A 366 -15.50 -22.95 12.25
#